data_AF-A0A1Z8QC14-F1
#
_entry.id   AF-A0A1Z8QC14-F1
#
_cell.length_a   1.000
_cell.length_b   1.000
_cell.length_c   1.000
_cell.angle_alpha   90.00
_cell.angle_beta   90.00
_cell.angle_gamma   90.00
#
_symmetry.space_group_name_H-M   'P 1'
#
loop_
_entity.id
_entity.type
_entity.pdbx_description
1 polymer ?
#
loop_
_entity_poly.entity_id
_entity_poly.type
_entity_poly.pdbx_seq_one_letter_code
_entity_poly.pdbx_strand_id
1 'polypeptide(L)'
;MEQKTQCPCNLESKNCFVEQTTIEDKPFESYMCFDCGITTNSYFSVDSEKLEELTKNNTALMNDLKIIDDERGLVWYPSVINMGEKGIIYPDGVASDWYWHFAKVVDIPENQREHFEGHSKRLDLENPEIFGQFEFMDACKAMGIIIEDGDDPLRVG
;
A
#
# COMPACT_ATOMS: atom_id res chain seq x y z
N MET A 1 -19.20 -1.78 -3.67
CA MET A 1 -19.58 -2.74 -2.61
C MET A 1 -18.34 -3.52 -2.22
N GLU A 2 -18.00 -3.55 -0.94
CA GLU A 2 -16.86 -4.31 -0.42
C GLU A 2 -17.26 -5.76 -0.11
N GLN A 3 -16.40 -6.72 -0.47
CA GLN A 3 -16.58 -8.14 -0.20
C GLN A 3 -15.25 -8.80 0.17
N LYS A 4 -15.30 -9.87 0.97
CA LYS A 4 -14.11 -10.69 1.24
C LYS A 4 -13.71 -11.52 0.01
N THR A 5 -12.40 -11.70 -0.17
CA THR A 5 -11.84 -12.52 -1.24
C THR A 5 -10.59 -13.26 -0.76
N GLN A 6 -10.07 -14.17 -1.58
CA GLN A 6 -8.83 -14.88 -1.28
C GLN A 6 -7.62 -14.07 -1.72
N CYS A 7 -6.59 -14.03 -0.88
CA CYS A 7 -5.30 -13.43 -1.21
C CYS A 7 -4.43 -14.44 -1.98
N PRO A 8 -3.81 -14.04 -3.10
CA PRO A 8 -2.93 -14.94 -3.86
C PRO A 8 -1.60 -15.24 -3.14
N CYS A 9 -1.18 -14.41 -2.18
CA CYS A 9 0.06 -14.59 -1.41
C CYS A 9 -0.11 -15.55 -0.23
N ASN A 10 -1.30 -15.55 0.37
CA ASN A 10 -1.62 -16.33 1.56
C ASN A 10 -3.10 -16.74 1.52
N LEU A 11 -3.36 -17.99 1.16
CA LEU A 11 -4.73 -18.52 1.05
C LEU A 11 -5.48 -18.56 2.39
N GLU A 12 -4.77 -18.45 3.52
CA GLU A 12 -5.37 -18.41 4.86
C GLU A 12 -5.68 -16.98 5.35
N SER A 13 -5.25 -15.94 4.62
CA SER A 13 -5.54 -14.54 4.95
C SER A 13 -7.04 -14.31 5.05
N LYS A 14 -7.46 -13.68 6.15
CA LYS A 14 -8.87 -13.32 6.40
C LYS A 14 -9.16 -11.84 6.13
N ASN A 15 -8.13 -11.07 5.83
CA ASN A 15 -8.17 -9.62 5.68
C ASN A 15 -7.90 -9.20 4.23
N CYS A 16 -8.40 -9.96 3.26
CA CYS A 16 -8.36 -9.61 1.85
C CYS A 16 -9.75 -9.25 1.34
N PHE A 17 -9.84 -8.11 0.67
CA PHE A 17 -11.10 -7.51 0.26
C PHE A 17 -11.06 -7.09 -1.21
N VAL A 18 -12.23 -7.09 -1.84
CA VAL A 18 -12.48 -6.51 -3.16
C VAL A 18 -13.55 -5.44 -3.03
N GLU A 19 -13.27 -4.26 -3.56
CA GLU A 19 -14.24 -3.20 -3.75
C GLU A 19 -14.67 -3.15 -5.22
N GLN A 20 -15.97 -3.30 -5.45
CA GLN A 20 -16.57 -3.21 -6.78
C GLN A 20 -17.25 -1.86 -6.97
N THR A 21 -16.93 -1.17 -8.06
CA THR A 21 -17.51 0.11 -8.47
C THR A 21 -17.62 0.18 -10.00
N THR A 22 -18.00 1.35 -10.52
CA THR A 22 -18.07 1.62 -11.96
C THR A 22 -17.19 2.83 -12.28
N ILE A 23 -16.28 2.69 -13.25
CA ILE A 23 -15.48 3.79 -13.79
C ILE A 23 -15.79 3.88 -15.29
N GLU A 24 -16.18 5.05 -15.78
CA GLU A 24 -16.55 5.27 -17.20
C GLU A 24 -17.57 4.23 -17.70
N ASP A 25 -18.62 3.99 -16.91
CA ASP A 25 -19.68 3.00 -17.18
C ASP A 25 -19.21 1.53 -17.31
N LYS A 26 -17.96 1.23 -16.94
CA LYS A 26 -17.40 -0.13 -16.93
C LYS A 26 -17.22 -0.65 -15.51
N PRO A 27 -17.46 -1.94 -15.26
CA PRO A 27 -17.15 -2.57 -13.98
C PRO A 27 -15.67 -2.38 -13.62
N PHE A 28 -15.42 -2.00 -12.38
CA PHE A 28 -14.08 -1.84 -11.85
C PHE A 28 -14.00 -2.50 -10.47
N GLU A 29 -12.96 -3.29 -10.29
CA GLU A 29 -12.68 -4.04 -9.07
C GLU A 29 -11.30 -3.63 -8.56
N SER A 30 -11.22 -3.32 -7.26
CA SER A 30 -9.99 -2.97 -6.56
C SER A 30 -9.79 -3.93 -5.41
N TYR A 31 -8.63 -4.56 -5.31
CA TYR A 31 -8.34 -5.61 -4.35
C TYR A 31 -7.21 -5.19 -3.42
N MET A 32 -7.36 -5.43 -2.13
CA MET A 32 -6.31 -5.19 -1.14
C MET A 32 -6.31 -6.27 -0.06
N CYS A 33 -5.14 -6.85 0.19
CA CYS A 33 -4.91 -7.69 1.35
C CYS A 33 -4.22 -6.88 2.44
N PHE A 34 -4.88 -6.68 3.58
CA PHE A 34 -4.30 -5.96 4.71
C PHE A 34 -3.31 -6.81 5.51
N ASP A 35 -3.30 -8.14 5.37
CA ASP A 35 -2.28 -8.98 6.00
C ASP A 35 -0.92 -8.74 5.30
N CYS A 36 -0.85 -8.93 3.98
CA CYS A 36 0.42 -8.87 3.25
C CYS A 36 0.69 -7.55 2.49
N GLY A 37 -0.27 -6.63 2.39
CA GLY A 37 -0.11 -5.33 1.72
C GLY A 37 -0.06 -5.38 0.19
N ILE A 38 -0.28 -6.56 -0.41
CA ILE A 38 -0.34 -6.76 -1.86
C ILE A 38 -1.72 -6.35 -2.38
N THR A 39 -1.75 -5.66 -3.52
CA THR A 39 -2.94 -5.03 -4.12
C THR A 39 -3.00 -5.24 -5.63
N THR A 40 -4.20 -5.16 -6.20
CA THR A 40 -4.42 -5.11 -7.65
C THR A 40 -5.74 -4.39 -7.95
N ASN A 41 -6.01 -4.13 -9.23
CA ASN A 41 -7.30 -3.65 -9.70
C ASN A 41 -7.51 -4.01 -11.17
N SER A 42 -8.69 -3.74 -11.72
CA SER A 42 -9.05 -4.11 -13.09
C SER A 42 -8.11 -3.56 -14.18
N TYR A 43 -7.33 -2.51 -13.93
CA TYR A 43 -6.35 -2.03 -14.91
C TYR A 43 -5.05 -2.84 -14.94
N PHE A 44 -4.77 -3.63 -13.91
CA PHE A 44 -3.64 -4.55 -13.83
C PHE A 44 -3.94 -5.93 -14.44
N SER A 45 -4.96 -6.04 -15.29
CA SER A 45 -5.19 -7.26 -16.07
C SER A 45 -3.99 -7.57 -16.97
N VAL A 46 -3.65 -8.85 -17.11
CA VAL A 46 -2.54 -9.32 -17.95
C VAL A 46 -2.69 -8.93 -19.42
N ASP A 47 -3.94 -8.73 -19.88
CA ASP A 47 -4.27 -8.34 -21.25
C ASP A 47 -4.46 -6.81 -21.41
N SER A 48 -4.24 -6.05 -20.34
CA SER A 48 -4.45 -4.60 -20.33
C SER A 48 -3.27 -3.87 -20.98
N GLU A 49 -3.55 -3.10 -22.04
CA GLU A 49 -2.57 -2.16 -22.62
C GLU A 49 -2.09 -1.11 -21.60
N LYS A 50 -2.85 -0.89 -20.52
CA LYS A 50 -2.49 0.05 -19.45
C LYS A 50 -1.49 -0.52 -18.45
N LEU A 51 -1.27 -1.84 -18.42
CA LEU A 51 -0.44 -2.50 -17.40
C LEU A 51 1.00 -1.97 -17.43
N GLU A 52 1.61 -1.87 -18.61
CA GLU A 52 2.97 -1.36 -18.77
C GLU A 52 3.08 0.10 -18.32
N GLU A 53 2.12 0.94 -18.69
CA GLU A 53 2.11 2.35 -18.29
C GLU A 53 1.95 2.52 -16.78
N LEU A 54 1.05 1.76 -16.16
CA LEU A 54 0.78 1.83 -14.71
C LEU A 54 1.95 1.31 -13.87
N THR A 55 2.77 0.43 -14.43
CA THR A 55 3.88 -0.21 -13.72
C THR A 55 5.25 0.38 -14.10
N LYS A 56 5.30 1.36 -15.01
CA LYS A 56 6.55 1.98 -15.49
C LYS A 56 7.41 2.60 -14.38
N ASN A 57 6.77 3.05 -13.30
CA ASN A 57 7.42 3.69 -12.16
C ASN A 57 7.60 2.74 -10.96
N ASN A 58 7.27 1.45 -11.12
CA ASN A 58 7.52 0.47 -10.07
C ASN A 58 9.03 0.39 -9.79
N THR A 59 9.37 0.21 -8.52
CA THR A 59 10.74 -0.14 -8.15
C THR A 59 11.09 -1.54 -8.66
N ALA A 60 12.38 -1.84 -8.76
CA ALA A 60 12.84 -3.19 -9.08
C ALA A 60 12.24 -4.23 -8.11
N LEU A 61 12.24 -3.92 -6.80
CA LEU A 61 11.66 -4.78 -5.78
C LEU A 61 10.17 -5.04 -6.01
N MET A 62 9.37 -4.02 -6.33
CA MET A 62 7.94 -4.22 -6.61
C MET A 62 7.71 -5.15 -7.81
N ASN A 63 8.57 -5.07 -8.82
CA ASN A 63 8.49 -5.94 -10.00
C ASN A 63 8.94 -7.37 -9.69
N ASP A 64 9.93 -7.55 -8.81
CA ASP A 64 10.40 -8.86 -8.35
C ASP A 64 9.37 -9.55 -7.44
N LEU A 65 8.59 -8.78 -6.69
CA LEU A 65 7.56 -9.27 -5.75
C LEU A 65 6.17 -9.45 -6.38
N LYS A 66 6.02 -9.15 -7.68
CA LYS A 66 4.71 -9.24 -8.34
C LYS A 66 4.18 -10.67 -8.34
N ILE A 67 2.87 -10.82 -8.29
CA ILE A 67 2.21 -12.13 -8.34
C ILE A 67 1.23 -12.13 -9.50
N ILE A 68 1.33 -13.15 -10.36
CA ILE A 68 0.37 -13.38 -11.43
C ILE A 68 -0.73 -14.27 -10.86
N ASP A 69 -1.94 -13.75 -10.82
CA ASP A 69 -3.14 -14.45 -10.41
C ASP A 69 -3.88 -14.93 -11.66
N ASP A 70 -3.52 -16.12 -12.13
CA ASP A 70 -4.11 -16.72 -13.33
C ASP A 70 -5.62 -17.00 -13.19
N GLU A 71 -6.12 -17.18 -11.96
CA GLU A 71 -7.54 -17.40 -11.70
C GLU A 71 -8.36 -16.15 -12.02
N ARG A 72 -7.83 -14.96 -11.67
CA ARG A 72 -8.48 -13.66 -11.93
C ARG A 72 -7.99 -12.99 -13.21
N GLY A 73 -6.88 -13.45 -13.79
CA GLY A 73 -6.23 -12.78 -14.93
C GLY A 73 -5.65 -11.40 -14.56
N LEU A 74 -5.17 -11.25 -13.32
CA LEU A 74 -4.66 -9.99 -12.76
C LEU A 74 -3.22 -10.14 -12.28
N VAL A 75 -2.46 -9.04 -12.32
CA VAL A 75 -1.14 -8.94 -11.70
C VAL A 75 -1.25 -8.13 -10.42
N TRP A 76 -0.73 -8.69 -9.33
CA TRP A 76 -0.72 -8.07 -8.02
C TRP A 76 0.67 -7.53 -7.68
N TYR A 77 0.71 -6.40 -7.00
CA TYR A 77 1.94 -5.71 -6.62
C TYR A 77 1.90 -5.29 -5.16
N PRO A 78 3.08 -5.11 -4.50
CA PRO A 78 3.14 -4.39 -3.24
C PRO A 78 2.49 -3.01 -3.36
N SER A 79 1.70 -2.62 -2.36
CA SER A 79 1.12 -1.28 -2.30
C SER A 79 2.15 -0.21 -1.88
N VAL A 80 1.89 1.04 -2.25
CA VAL A 80 2.57 2.20 -1.69
C VAL A 80 1.47 3.14 -1.17
N ILE A 81 1.40 3.33 0.14
CA ILE A 81 0.37 4.16 0.78
C ILE A 81 0.98 5.50 1.14
N ASN A 82 0.57 6.57 0.47
CA ASN A 82 0.96 7.93 0.80
C ASN A 82 -0.24 8.69 1.38
N MET A 83 -0.11 9.13 2.63
CA MET A 83 -1.17 9.81 3.38
C MET A 83 -0.75 11.23 3.81
N GLY A 84 -0.01 11.93 2.96
CA GLY A 84 0.36 13.33 3.15
C GLY A 84 1.10 13.53 4.47
N GLU A 85 0.49 14.25 5.41
CA GLU A 85 1.10 14.54 6.72
C GLU A 85 1.31 13.30 7.60
N LYS A 86 0.61 12.19 7.34
CA LYS A 86 0.81 10.93 8.08
C LYS A 86 2.07 10.18 7.65
N GLY A 87 2.57 10.43 6.44
CA GLY A 87 3.75 9.76 5.89
C GLY A 87 3.44 8.75 4.80
N ILE A 88 4.38 7.82 4.59
CA ILE A 88 4.35 6.83 3.51
C ILE A 88 4.68 5.42 4.00
N ILE A 89 3.90 4.41 3.58
CA ILE A 89 4.24 2.99 3.70
C ILE A 89 4.68 2.48 2.32
N TYR A 90 5.81 1.78 2.27
CA TYR A 90 6.39 1.24 1.04
C TYR A 90 7.22 -0.03 1.32
N PRO A 91 7.39 -0.93 0.34
CA PRO A 91 8.30 -2.06 0.48
C PRO A 91 9.75 -1.62 0.30
N ASP A 92 10.66 -2.14 1.12
CA ASP A 92 12.09 -1.91 0.97
C ASP A 92 12.92 -3.17 1.30
N GLY A 93 14.13 -3.26 0.74
CA GLY A 93 15.01 -4.42 0.85
C GLY A 93 15.21 -5.16 -0.47
N VAL A 94 15.33 -6.49 -0.41
CA VAL A 94 15.55 -7.37 -1.58
C VAL A 94 14.50 -8.46 -1.62
N ALA A 95 14.24 -9.06 -2.79
CA ALA A 95 13.14 -10.03 -2.95
C ALA A 95 13.14 -11.18 -1.94
N SER A 96 14.32 -11.63 -1.48
CA SER A 96 14.45 -12.68 -0.46
C SER A 96 14.31 -12.19 0.99
N ASP A 97 14.48 -10.89 1.24
CA ASP A 97 14.55 -10.27 2.56
C ASP A 97 14.12 -8.80 2.45
N TRP A 98 12.80 -8.59 2.50
CA TRP A 98 12.17 -7.28 2.40
C TRP A 98 11.14 -7.08 3.51
N TYR A 99 10.85 -5.82 3.78
CA TYR A 99 10.00 -5.36 4.86
C TYR A 99 9.09 -4.21 4.41
N TRP A 100 8.02 -3.99 5.15
CA TRP A 100 7.22 -2.76 5.04
C TRP A 100 7.87 -1.66 5.85
N HIS A 101 8.25 -0.58 5.19
CA HIS A 101 8.78 0.61 5.82
C HIS A 101 7.68 1.67 5.94
N PHE A 102 7.49 2.20 7.14
CA PHE A 102 6.65 3.36 7.39
C PHE A 102 7.55 4.56 7.74
N ALA A 103 7.64 5.51 6.81
CA ALA A 103 8.33 6.78 7.03
C ALA A 103 7.34 7.90 7.35
N LYS A 104 7.45 8.46 8.55
CA LYS A 104 6.63 9.59 9.02
C LYS A 104 7.06 10.90 8.37
N VAL A 105 6.18 11.88 8.42
CA VAL A 105 6.55 13.27 8.14
C VAL A 105 7.11 13.90 9.42
N VAL A 106 8.28 14.53 9.31
CA VAL A 106 8.98 15.23 10.40
C VAL A 106 9.26 16.68 10.01
N ASP A 107 9.35 17.55 11.01
CA ASP A 107 9.72 18.95 10.78
C ASP A 107 11.19 19.09 10.37
N ILE A 108 11.44 19.95 9.40
CA ILE A 108 12.80 20.34 9.01
C ILE A 108 13.22 21.51 9.91
N PRO A 109 14.36 21.37 10.64
CA PRO A 109 14.95 22.46 11.40
C PRO A 109 15.11 23.72 10.55
N GLU A 110 14.81 24.90 11.08
CA GLU A 110 14.80 26.16 10.30
C GLU A 110 16.11 26.40 9.54
N ASN A 111 17.23 26.11 10.19
CA ASN A 111 18.58 26.25 9.63
C ASN A 111 18.90 25.24 8.51
N GLN A 112 18.07 24.22 8.29
CA GLN A 112 18.23 23.22 7.24
C GLN A 112 17.25 23.42 6.08
N ARG A 113 16.20 24.24 6.23
CA ARG A 113 15.13 24.38 5.23
C ARG A 113 15.62 24.82 3.84
N GLU A 114 16.69 25.62 3.76
CA GLU A 114 17.29 26.01 2.48
C GLU A 114 17.78 24.79 1.66
N HIS A 115 18.21 23.72 2.32
CA HIS A 115 18.62 22.47 1.66
C HIS A 115 17.44 21.63 1.17
N PHE A 116 16.23 21.96 1.62
CA PHE A 116 14.98 21.30 1.25
C PHE A 116 14.05 22.28 0.52
N GLU A 117 14.61 23.18 -0.30
CA GLU A 117 13.86 24.11 -1.15
C GLU A 117 12.82 24.97 -0.37
N GLY A 118 13.11 25.24 0.91
CA GLY A 118 12.24 26.03 1.79
C GLY A 118 11.09 25.24 2.42
N HIS A 119 10.99 23.92 2.19
CA HIS A 119 10.00 23.08 2.85
C HIS A 119 10.20 23.05 4.36
N SER A 120 9.09 23.05 5.11
CA SER A 120 9.10 22.96 6.57
C SER A 120 9.01 21.53 7.10
N LYS A 121 8.65 20.57 6.24
CA LYS A 121 8.46 19.16 6.58
C LYS A 121 9.10 18.26 5.53
N ARG A 122 9.59 17.08 5.94
CA ARG A 122 10.14 16.02 5.07
C ARG A 122 9.69 14.65 5.54
N LEU A 123 9.83 13.65 4.67
CA LEU A 123 9.77 12.24 5.10
C LEU A 123 11.05 11.86 5.86
N ASP A 124 10.89 11.12 6.95
CA ASP A 124 11.99 10.52 7.70
C ASP A 124 12.34 9.14 7.12
N LEU A 125 12.94 9.14 5.94
CA LEU A 125 13.39 7.90 5.27
C LEU A 125 14.62 7.27 5.95
N GLU A 126 15.28 7.99 6.85
CA GLU A 126 16.48 7.53 7.57
C GLU A 126 16.10 6.66 8.79
N ASN A 127 14.91 6.86 9.34
CA ASN A 127 14.43 6.16 10.53
C ASN A 127 12.99 5.63 10.32
N PRO A 128 12.75 4.77 9.31
CA PRO A 128 11.43 4.18 9.13
C PRO A 128 11.12 3.20 10.26
N GLU A 129 9.85 3.10 10.62
CA GLU A 129 9.35 1.93 11.35
C GLU A 129 9.28 0.74 10.39
N ILE A 130 9.76 -0.42 10.81
CA ILE A 130 9.92 -1.61 9.97
C ILE A 130 8.96 -2.70 10.44
N PHE A 131 8.20 -3.25 9.51
CA PHE A 131 7.21 -4.30 9.73
C PHE A 131 7.49 -5.49 8.81
N GLY A 132 7.26 -6.71 9.28
CA GLY A 132 7.41 -7.93 8.50
C GLY A 132 6.44 -7.99 7.32
N GLN A 133 6.71 -8.90 6.36
CA GLN A 133 5.97 -9.01 5.09
C GLN A 133 4.45 -9.21 5.24
N PHE A 134 4.03 -9.80 6.37
CA PHE A 134 2.62 -10.05 6.72
C PHE A 134 2.11 -9.16 7.87
N GLU A 135 2.82 -8.07 8.17
CA GLU A 135 2.48 -7.08 9.21
C GLU A 135 2.05 -5.74 8.58
N PHE A 136 1.53 -5.76 7.34
CA PHE A 136 1.11 -4.54 6.65
C PHE A 136 -0.01 -3.80 7.38
N MET A 137 -0.94 -4.54 7.99
CA MET A 137 -1.99 -3.96 8.83
C MET A 137 -1.41 -3.22 10.03
N ASP A 138 -0.32 -3.73 10.63
CA ASP A 138 0.35 -3.07 11.74
C ASP A 138 1.06 -1.77 11.28
N ALA A 139 1.64 -1.77 10.08
CA ALA A 139 2.13 -0.53 9.46
C ALA A 139 1.00 0.50 9.25
N CYS A 140 -0.17 0.06 8.77
CA CYS A 140 -1.36 0.91 8.62
C CYS A 140 -1.88 1.44 9.97
N LYS A 141 -1.81 0.63 11.04
CA LYS A 141 -2.13 1.07 12.41
C LYS A 141 -1.13 2.09 12.92
N ALA A 142 0.17 1.88 12.71
CA ALA A 142 1.22 2.83 13.09
C ALA A 142 1.07 4.19 12.37
N MET A 143 0.61 4.18 11.12
CA MET A 143 0.22 5.39 10.38
C MET A 143 -1.06 6.05 10.92
N GLY A 144 -1.87 5.30 11.67
CA GLY A 144 -3.13 5.77 12.23
C GLY A 144 -4.22 5.96 11.18
N ILE A 145 -4.29 5.06 10.20
CA ILE A 145 -5.39 4.97 9.21
C ILE A 145 -6.35 3.82 9.49
N ILE A 146 -5.94 2.87 10.34
CA ILE A 146 -6.80 1.83 10.90
C ILE A 146 -6.94 2.12 12.39
N ILE A 147 -8.18 2.25 12.86
CA ILE A 147 -8.54 2.48 14.25
C ILE A 147 -9.16 1.18 14.77
N GLU A 148 -8.72 0.69 15.93
CA GLU A 148 -9.38 -0.46 16.58
C GLU A 148 -10.75 0.01 17.12
N ASP A 149 -11.74 -0.88 17.14
CA ASP A 149 -13.15 -0.56 17.45
C ASP A 149 -13.39 0.16 18.82
N GLY A 150 -12.36 0.34 19.65
CA GLY A 150 -12.39 1.07 20.93
C GLY A 150 -11.90 2.52 20.89
N ASP A 151 -11.29 3.00 19.80
CA ASP A 151 -10.64 4.33 19.71
C ASP A 151 -11.32 5.29 18.71
N ASP A 152 -12.53 4.95 18.23
CA ASP A 152 -13.30 5.84 17.33
C ASP A 152 -14.10 6.88 18.14
N PRO A 153 -13.68 8.17 18.18
CA PRO A 153 -14.43 9.23 18.86
C PRO A 153 -15.77 9.56 18.19
N LEU A 154 -16.06 9.03 16.99
CA LEU A 154 -17.32 9.23 16.27
C LEU A 154 -18.35 8.12 16.54
N ARG A 155 -17.98 7.03 17.21
CA ARG A 155 -18.90 6.03 17.77
C ARG A 155 -19.28 6.37 19.21
N VAL A 156 -19.77 7.58 19.45
CA VAL A 156 -20.60 7.83 20.62
C VAL A 156 -22.04 7.54 20.20
N GLY A 157 -22.58 6.43 20.71
CA GLY A 157 -23.97 6.02 20.46
C GLY A 157 -25.02 7.00 20.99
#